data_AF-A0A820PLN1-F1
#
_entry.id   AF-A0A820PLN1-F1
#
_cell.length_a   1.000
_cell.length_b   1.000
_cell.length_c   1.000
_cell.angle_alpha   90.00
_cell.angle_beta   90.00
_cell.angle_gamma   90.00
#
_symmetry.space_group_name_H-M   'P 1'
#
loop_
_entity.id
_entity.type
_entity.pdbx_description
1 polymer ?
#
loop_
_entity_poly.entity_id
_entity_poly.type
_entity_poly.pdbx_seq_one_letter_code
_entity_poly.pdbx_strand_id
1 'polypeptide(L)'
;YLKRKKEFRDEQIRIATENHTLQTCDCCCDDQLLNDDMINCDNNHRFCLTCIRSYIENGFLSNGECFFTCLNPSCKYEYSTSLMGHLLAPTLFSRL
;
A
#
# COMPACT_ATOMS: atom_id res chain seq x y z
N TYR A 1 -7.28 -15.58 19.82
CA TYR A 1 -6.19 -15.15 18.91
C TYR A 1 -6.62 -14.01 18.00
N LEU A 2 -7.76 -14.13 17.29
CA LEU A 2 -8.31 -13.06 16.43
C LEU A 2 -8.68 -11.75 17.18
N LYS A 3 -9.21 -11.84 18.41
CA LYS A 3 -9.54 -10.66 19.25
C LYS A 3 -8.33 -9.75 19.52
N ARG A 4 -7.21 -10.34 20.00
CA ARG A 4 -5.98 -9.59 20.26
C ARG A 4 -5.42 -8.85 19.04
N LYS A 5 -5.58 -9.41 17.84
CA LYS A 5 -5.11 -8.79 16.59
C LYS A 5 -5.95 -7.56 16.22
N LYS A 6 -7.25 -7.61 16.52
CA LYS A 6 -8.17 -6.50 16.30
C LYS A 6 -7.92 -5.38 17.31
N GLU A 7 -7.80 -5.74 18.58
CA GLU A 7 -7.49 -4.81 19.67
C GLU A 7 -6.15 -4.09 19.46
N PHE A 8 -5.13 -4.80 18.96
CA PHE A 8 -3.84 -4.18 18.63
C PHE A 8 -3.96 -3.18 17.47
N ARG A 9 -4.80 -3.46 16.46
CA ARG A 9 -5.00 -2.53 15.34
C ARG A 9 -5.80 -1.30 15.78
N ASP A 10 -6.85 -1.50 16.58
CA ASP A 10 -7.64 -0.39 17.14
C ASP A 10 -6.80 0.51 18.05
N GLU A 11 -5.90 -0.06 18.86
CA GLU A 11 -4.97 0.70 19.69
C GLU A 11 -3.97 1.49 18.84
N GLN A 12 -3.44 0.90 17.77
CA GLN A 12 -2.54 1.62 16.86
C GLN A 12 -3.25 2.77 16.13
N ILE A 13 -4.52 2.58 15.75
CA ILE A 13 -5.35 3.66 15.19
C ILE A 13 -5.56 4.76 16.23
N ARG A 14 -5.85 4.41 17.49
CA ARG A 14 -5.98 5.38 18.59
C ARG A 14 -4.69 6.17 18.81
N ILE A 15 -3.56 5.48 18.97
CA ILE A 15 -2.25 6.11 19.16
C ILE A 15 -1.92 7.01 17.96
N ALA A 16 -2.18 6.59 16.73
CA ALA A 16 -1.93 7.40 15.54
C ALA A 16 -2.85 8.64 15.48
N THR A 17 -4.10 8.49 15.91
CA THR A 17 -5.07 9.60 16.04
C THR A 17 -4.61 10.61 17.10
N GLU A 18 -4.16 10.12 18.26
CA GLU A 18 -3.67 10.96 19.36
C GLU A 18 -2.34 11.66 19.03
N ASN A 19 -1.46 10.99 18.27
CA ASN A 19 -0.19 11.58 17.83
C ASN A 19 -0.33 12.45 16.57
N HIS A 20 -1.52 12.57 15.97
CA HIS A 20 -1.73 13.20 14.66
C HIS A 20 -0.76 12.70 13.58
N THR A 21 -0.35 11.43 13.67
CA THR A 21 0.57 10.78 12.72
C THR A 21 -0.15 10.01 11.63
N LEU A 22 -1.50 10.04 11.65
CA LEU A 22 -2.33 9.56 10.55
C LEU A 22 -1.86 10.18 9.24
N GLN A 23 -1.72 9.33 8.25
CA GLN A 23 -1.27 9.71 6.93
C GLN A 23 -2.46 9.74 5.98
N THR A 24 -2.33 10.60 4.97
CA THR A 24 -3.33 10.72 3.91
C THR A 24 -2.76 10.17 2.62
N CYS A 25 -3.55 9.34 1.95
CA CYS A 25 -3.19 8.81 0.64
C CYS A 25 -3.48 9.84 -0.46
N ASP A 26 -2.48 10.09 -1.32
CA ASP A 26 -2.62 10.99 -2.47
C ASP A 26 -3.54 10.45 -3.58
N CYS A 27 -3.85 9.15 -3.58
CA CYS A 27 -4.66 8.51 -4.64
C CYS A 27 -6.15 8.40 -4.28
N CYS A 28 -6.47 7.94 -3.07
CA CYS A 28 -7.87 7.73 -2.64
C CYS A 28 -8.35 8.81 -1.66
N CYS A 29 -7.48 9.73 -1.26
CA CYS A 29 -7.75 10.76 -0.25
C CYS A 29 -8.18 10.20 1.11
N ASP A 30 -7.86 8.94 1.40
CA ASP A 30 -8.13 8.33 2.70
C ASP A 30 -7.10 8.85 3.71
N ASP A 31 -7.58 9.52 4.75
CA ASP A 31 -6.82 10.19 5.81
C ASP A 31 -6.71 9.35 7.10
N GLN A 32 -7.29 8.15 7.14
CA GLN A 32 -7.27 7.26 8.30
C GLN A 32 -6.26 6.13 8.16
N LEU A 33 -5.13 6.40 7.51
CA LEU A 33 -4.10 5.40 7.24
C LEU A 33 -2.94 5.52 8.23
N LEU A 34 -2.48 4.38 8.72
CA LEU A 34 -1.23 4.31 9.47
C LEU A 34 -0.04 4.39 8.53
N ASN A 35 1.10 4.88 9.03
CA ASN A 35 2.37 4.85 8.32
C ASN A 35 2.76 3.43 7.86
N ASP A 36 2.39 2.40 8.62
CA ASP A 36 2.65 1.00 8.30
C ASP A 36 1.77 0.49 7.14
N ASP A 37 0.57 1.07 6.97
CA ASP A 37 -0.36 0.78 5.89
C ASP A 37 -0.14 1.69 4.65
N MET A 38 1.00 2.38 4.60
CA MET A 38 1.39 3.28 3.52
C MET A 38 2.78 2.99 3.00
N ILE A 39 2.98 3.29 1.72
CA ILE A 39 4.28 3.17 1.06
C ILE A 39 4.67 4.52 0.53
N ASN A 40 5.91 4.88 0.86
CA ASN A 40 6.52 6.11 0.43
C ASN A 40 7.47 5.78 -0.72
N CYS A 41 7.24 6.44 -1.84
CA CYS A 41 8.19 6.45 -2.94
C CYS A 41 9.35 7.42 -2.62
N ASP A 42 10.52 7.23 -3.23
CA ASP A 42 11.70 8.13 -3.12
C ASP A 42 11.37 9.61 -3.38
N ASN A 43 10.38 9.88 -4.23
CA ASN A 43 9.90 11.23 -4.54
C ASN A 43 8.87 11.77 -3.52
N ASN A 44 8.80 11.19 -2.31
CA ASN A 44 7.88 11.57 -1.23
C ASN A 44 6.38 11.48 -1.61
N HIS A 45 6.02 10.62 -2.57
CA HIS A 45 4.62 10.27 -2.84
C HIS A 45 4.17 9.21 -1.85
N ARG A 46 2.98 9.39 -1.26
CA ARG A 46 2.46 8.49 -0.23
C ARG A 46 1.18 7.83 -0.72
N PHE A 47 1.26 6.53 -0.94
CA PHE A 47 0.13 5.75 -1.40
C PHE A 47 -0.22 4.65 -0.42
N CYS A 48 -1.52 4.42 -0.31
CA CYS A 48 -2.06 3.37 0.52
C CYS A 48 -1.73 1.98 -0.05
N LEU A 49 -1.48 0.98 0.81
CA LEU A 49 -1.20 -0.39 0.36
C LEU A 49 -2.31 -0.92 -0.56
N THR A 50 -3.57 -0.57 -0.30
CA THR A 50 -4.71 -0.98 -1.12
C THR A 50 -4.68 -0.35 -2.52
N CYS A 51 -4.29 0.92 -2.62
CA CYS A 51 -4.15 1.66 -3.88
C CYS A 51 -3.07 1.02 -4.76
N ILE A 52 -1.90 0.77 -4.16
CA ILE A 52 -0.77 0.13 -4.85
C ILE A 52 -1.13 -1.28 -5.27
N ARG A 53 -1.74 -2.05 -4.36
CA ARG A 53 -2.20 -3.40 -4.66
C ARG A 53 -3.16 -3.40 -5.85
N SER A 54 -4.21 -2.58 -5.84
CA SER A 54 -5.17 -2.54 -6.96
C SER A 54 -4.53 -2.07 -8.27
N TYR A 55 -3.58 -1.14 -8.22
CA TYR A 55 -2.82 -0.72 -9.40
C TYR A 55 -2.01 -1.88 -10.00
N ILE A 56 -1.28 -2.61 -9.16
CA ILE A 56 -0.47 -3.76 -9.57
C ILE A 56 -1.37 -4.90 -10.07
N GLU A 57 -2.42 -5.24 -9.33
CA GLU A 57 -3.37 -6.31 -9.71
C GLU A 57 -4.03 -6.00 -11.06
N ASN A 58 -4.46 -4.76 -11.28
CA ASN A 58 -5.11 -4.37 -12.54
C ASN A 58 -4.14 -4.37 -13.71
N GLY A 59 -2.93 -3.82 -13.56
CA GLY A 59 -1.95 -3.81 -14.65
C GLY A 59 -1.45 -5.22 -14.98
N PHE A 60 -1.26 -6.08 -13.97
CA PHE A 60 -0.90 -7.48 -14.19
C PHE A 60 -2.02 -8.25 -14.89
N LEU A 61 -3.26 -8.14 -14.40
CA LEU A 61 -4.39 -8.89 -14.97
C LEU A 61 -4.83 -8.38 -16.34
N SER A 62 -4.65 -7.09 -16.62
CA SER A 62 -5.12 -6.47 -17.86
C SER A 62 -4.05 -6.46 -18.96
N ASN A 63 -2.81 -6.13 -18.61
CA ASN A 63 -1.71 -5.95 -19.56
C ASN A 63 -0.63 -7.03 -19.46
N GLY A 64 -0.63 -7.85 -18.40
CA GLY A 64 0.46 -8.80 -18.13
C GLY A 64 1.77 -8.12 -17.73
N GLU A 65 1.70 -6.90 -17.18
CA GLU A 65 2.88 -6.15 -16.77
C GLU A 65 3.48 -6.75 -15.48
N CYS A 66 4.79 -6.99 -15.46
CA CYS A 66 5.52 -7.43 -14.26
C CYS A 66 6.33 -6.29 -13.60
N PHE A 67 6.39 -5.13 -14.25
CA PHE A 67 7.12 -3.95 -13.79
C PHE A 67 6.13 -2.84 -13.47
N PHE A 68 6.09 -2.45 -12.20
CA PHE A 68 5.16 -1.44 -11.71
C PHE A 68 5.93 -0.25 -11.19
N THR A 69 5.59 0.92 -11.75
CA THR A 69 6.12 2.19 -11.27
C THR A 69 5.18 2.78 -10.22
N CYS A 70 5.65 3.84 -9.58
CA CYS A 70 4.85 4.67 -8.69
C CYS A 70 3.51 5.07 -9.35
N LEU A 71 2.43 5.16 -8.54
CA LEU A 71 1.11 5.55 -9.06
C LEU A 71 1.10 6.96 -9.66
N ASN A 72 2.04 7.81 -9.25
CA ASN A 72 2.16 9.14 -9.85
C ASN A 72 2.82 9.02 -11.24
N PRO A 73 2.16 9.45 -12.34
CA PRO A 73 2.72 9.39 -13.69
C PRO A 73 4.01 10.21 -13.88
N SER A 74 4.28 11.17 -12.98
CA SER A 74 5.52 11.95 -13.00
C SER A 74 6.69 11.24 -12.32
N CYS A 75 6.45 10.10 -11.67
CA CYS A 75 7.42 9.39 -10.87
C CYS A 75 7.81 8.06 -11.53
N LYS A 76 9.10 7.90 -11.85
CA LYS A 76 9.65 6.68 -12.47
C LYS A 76 10.22 5.67 -11.47
N TYR A 77 9.89 5.83 -10.19
CA TYR A 77 10.33 4.89 -9.17
C TYR A 77 9.65 3.54 -9.40
N GLU A 78 10.43 2.48 -9.48
CA GLU A 78 9.95 1.12 -9.67
C GLU A 78 9.78 0.44 -8.32
N TYR A 79 8.61 -0.17 -8.10
CA TYR A 79 8.37 -0.97 -6.91
C TYR A 79 9.20 -2.25 -6.97
N SER A 80 9.79 -2.63 -5.84
CA SER A 80 10.53 -3.88 -5.76
C SER A 80 9.59 -5.09 -5.80
N THR A 81 10.01 -6.17 -6.43
CA THR A 81 9.24 -7.43 -6.48
C THR A 81 8.96 -7.99 -5.09
N SER A 82 9.86 -7.77 -4.12
CA SER A 82 9.66 -8.13 -2.71
C SER A 82 8.43 -7.44 -2.13
N LEU A 83 8.25 -6.14 -2.42
CA LEU A 83 7.10 -5.38 -1.99
C LEU A 83 5.81 -5.91 -2.64
N MET A 84 5.85 -6.20 -3.94
CA MET A 84 4.73 -6.80 -4.64
C MET A 84 4.34 -8.15 -4.04
N GLY A 85 5.30 -9.00 -3.68
CA GLY A 85 5.06 -10.27 -3.02
C GLY A 85 4.41 -10.15 -1.64
N HIS A 86 4.68 -9.06 -0.91
CA HIS A 86 4.00 -8.77 0.36
C HIS A 86 2.58 -8.22 0.17
N LEU A 87 2.35 -7.46 -0.91
CA LEU A 87 1.08 -6.79 -1.21
C LEU A 87 0.06 -7.71 -1.89
N LEU A 88 0.53 -8.53 -2.82
CA LEU A 88 -0.30 -9.37 -3.66
C LEU A 88 -0.68 -10.66 -2.93
N ALA A 89 -1.85 -11.19 -3.28
CA ALA A 89 -2.22 -12.53 -2.87
C ALA A 89 -1.20 -13.54 -3.43
N PRO A 90 -0.84 -14.60 -2.68
CA PRO A 90 0.11 -15.62 -3.16
C PRO A 90 -0.28 -16.22 -4.51
N THR A 91 -1.58 -16.30 -4.80
CA THR A 91 -2.13 -16.82 -6.06
C THR A 91 -1.86 -15.91 -7.27
N LEU A 92 -1.77 -14.60 -7.06
CA LEU A 92 -1.44 -13.62 -8.09
C LEU A 92 0.08 -13.51 -8.24
N PHE A 93 0.81 -13.50 -7.11
CA PHE A 93 2.27 -13.48 -7.14
C PHE A 93 2.88 -14.72 -7.81
N SER A 94 2.32 -15.91 -7.62
CA SER A 94 2.80 -17.12 -8.30
C SER A 94 2.57 -17.13 -9.83
N ARG A 95 1.81 -16.15 -10.36
CA ARG A 95 1.56 -16.01 -11.81
C ARG A 95 2.41 -14.91 -12.45
N LEU A 96 3.04 -14.06 -11.65
CA LEU A 96 3.94 -12.98 -12.08
C LEU A 96 5.26 -13.48 -12.62
#